data_AF-A0A2S7BXV2-F1
#
_entry.id   AF-A0A2S7BXV2-F1
#
_cell.length_a   1.000
_cell.length_b   1.000
_cell.length_c   1.000
_cell.angle_alpha   90.00
_cell.angle_beta   90.00
_cell.angle_gamma   90.00
#
_symmetry.space_group_name_H-M   'P 1'
#
loop_
_entity.id
_entity.type
_entity.pdbx_description
1 polymer ?
#
loop_
_entity_poly.entity_id
_entity_poly.type
_entity_poly.pdbx_seq_one_letter_code
_entity_poly.pdbx_strand_id
1 'polypeptide(L)'
;MLGPRLLVALVLAPALAFAQQPQPSRAATAQPAPAAQKPAAGQPAPALSAAQQAQVAKQDVEMTQAALRVAQMVDANKAASLWDGASSVAKTAVKRDAFVAQLAGERTRLGAMVGRGQGSVTRVKYGPGAQVPEGLYVNVSFPTRFANAPQPVRELVSFRLDEDKTWRVAGYSLRTAAK
;
A
#
# COMPACT_ATOMS: atom_id res chain seq x y z
N MET A 1 -8.05 -30.02 35.21
CA MET A 1 -9.47 -30.41 35.21
C MET A 1 -9.91 -30.52 33.75
N LEU A 2 -10.18 -31.75 33.31
CA LEU A 2 -10.43 -32.16 31.94
C LEU A 2 -11.88 -32.63 31.87
N GLY A 3 -12.66 -32.15 30.91
CA GLY A 3 -14.01 -32.65 30.64
C GLY A 3 -14.17 -32.95 29.14
N PRO A 4 -14.14 -34.22 28.71
CA PRO A 4 -14.55 -34.65 27.38
C PRO A 4 -15.97 -35.24 27.40
N ARG A 5 -16.46 -35.63 26.21
CA ARG A 5 -17.55 -36.62 25.89
C ARG A 5 -18.66 -36.00 25.02
N LEU A 6 -19.19 -36.65 23.99
CA LEU A 6 -18.86 -37.87 23.24
C LEU A 6 -19.75 -37.86 21.97
N LEU A 7 -19.24 -38.45 20.89
CA LEU A 7 -19.97 -38.87 19.69
C LEU A 7 -20.86 -40.09 19.95
N VAL A 8 -21.98 -40.23 19.22
CA VAL A 8 -22.67 -41.49 18.85
C VAL A 8 -23.39 -41.23 17.50
N ALA A 9 -22.88 -41.71 16.35
CA ALA A 9 -23.15 -42.98 15.62
C ALA A 9 -24.60 -43.09 15.06
N LEU A 10 -24.85 -43.04 13.73
CA LEU A 10 -24.61 -43.99 12.62
C LEU A 10 -25.54 -45.22 12.59
N VAL A 11 -26.46 -45.31 11.60
CA VAL A 11 -26.98 -46.53 10.90
C VAL A 11 -27.70 -46.04 9.60
N LEU A 12 -27.31 -46.30 8.34
CA LEU A 12 -27.35 -47.49 7.43
C LEU A 12 -28.67 -47.70 6.62
N ALA A 13 -28.63 -47.37 5.31
CA ALA A 13 -29.24 -47.91 4.03
C ALA A 13 -30.66 -48.59 4.00
N PRO A 14 -31.30 -48.93 2.83
CA PRO A 14 -30.94 -48.82 1.40
C PRO A 14 -32.07 -48.29 0.45
N ALA A 15 -31.83 -48.40 -0.86
CA ALA A 15 -32.56 -47.87 -2.01
C ALA A 15 -34.01 -48.36 -2.22
N LEU A 16 -34.82 -47.54 -2.90
CA LEU A 16 -35.83 -47.95 -3.88
C LEU A 16 -36.12 -46.78 -4.84
N ALA A 17 -36.06 -47.09 -6.12
CA ALA A 17 -36.38 -46.18 -7.21
C ALA A 17 -37.90 -45.94 -7.29
N PHE A 18 -38.31 -44.69 -7.45
CA PHE A 18 -39.57 -44.34 -8.10
C PHE A 18 -39.31 -43.19 -9.08
N ALA A 19 -39.51 -43.50 -10.35
CA ALA A 19 -39.71 -42.49 -11.39
C ALA A 19 -41.01 -41.74 -11.09
N GLN A 20 -40.95 -40.41 -11.02
CA GLN A 20 -42.15 -39.57 -11.03
C GLN A 20 -42.13 -38.66 -12.25
N GLN A 21 -43.04 -38.96 -13.17
CA GLN A 21 -43.45 -38.11 -14.30
C GLN A 21 -44.08 -36.79 -13.81
N PRO A 22 -44.09 -35.74 -14.66
CA PRO A 22 -44.42 -34.38 -14.25
C PRO A 22 -45.93 -34.17 -14.11
N GLN A 23 -46.38 -33.59 -12.99
CA GLN A 23 -47.75 -33.08 -12.85
C GLN A 23 -47.85 -31.59 -13.24
N PRO A 24 -48.89 -31.22 -14.02
CA PRO A 24 -49.13 -29.85 -14.46
C PRO A 24 -49.69 -28.96 -13.35
N SER A 25 -49.33 -27.69 -13.46
CA SER A 25 -49.51 -26.59 -12.52
C SER A 25 -50.95 -26.31 -12.12
N ARG A 26 -51.19 -26.10 -10.82
CA ARG A 26 -52.32 -25.31 -10.33
C ARG A 26 -51.80 -23.94 -9.88
N ALA A 27 -52.27 -22.91 -10.57
CA ALA A 27 -51.89 -21.52 -10.37
C ALA A 27 -52.11 -21.05 -8.93
N ALA A 28 -51.03 -20.68 -8.25
CA ALA A 28 -51.06 -19.67 -7.21
C ALA A 28 -50.67 -18.35 -7.89
N THR A 29 -51.51 -17.33 -7.73
CA THR A 29 -51.25 -15.96 -8.13
C THR A 29 -50.02 -15.43 -7.39
N ALA A 30 -48.86 -15.60 -7.99
CA ALA A 30 -47.64 -14.92 -7.57
C ALA A 30 -47.78 -13.44 -7.92
N GLN A 31 -47.90 -12.60 -6.90
CA GLN A 31 -47.57 -11.19 -6.99
C GLN A 31 -46.18 -11.08 -7.67
N PRO A 32 -45.97 -10.18 -8.64
CA PRO A 32 -44.63 -9.93 -9.13
C PRO A 32 -43.80 -9.40 -7.97
N ALA A 33 -42.95 -10.24 -7.41
CA ALA A 33 -41.83 -9.80 -6.61
C ALA A 33 -41.11 -8.71 -7.42
N PRO A 34 -40.71 -7.57 -6.81
CA PRO A 34 -39.82 -6.65 -7.50
C PRO A 34 -38.64 -7.48 -7.95
N ALA A 35 -38.45 -7.56 -9.27
CA ALA A 35 -37.33 -8.26 -9.85
C ALA A 35 -36.11 -7.82 -9.06
N ALA A 36 -35.47 -8.77 -8.38
CA ALA A 36 -34.15 -8.56 -7.81
C ALA A 36 -33.32 -8.02 -8.95
N GLN A 37 -33.09 -6.71 -8.93
CA GLN A 37 -32.25 -6.05 -9.90
C GLN A 37 -30.91 -6.74 -9.73
N LYS A 38 -30.55 -7.60 -10.70
CA LYS A 38 -29.16 -8.02 -10.88
C LYS A 38 -28.35 -6.72 -10.74
N PRO A 39 -27.32 -6.66 -9.87
CA PRO A 39 -26.45 -5.51 -9.84
C PRO A 39 -26.07 -5.23 -11.29
N ALA A 40 -26.49 -4.06 -11.80
CA ALA A 40 -26.07 -3.61 -13.10
C ALA A 40 -24.55 -3.76 -13.08
N ALA A 41 -24.02 -4.59 -13.98
CA ALA A 41 -22.59 -4.73 -14.15
C ALA A 41 -22.03 -3.31 -14.21
N GLY A 42 -21.27 -2.96 -13.16
CA GLY A 42 -20.99 -1.58 -12.81
C GLY A 42 -20.42 -0.84 -14.01
N GLN A 43 -20.95 0.35 -14.28
CA GLN A 43 -20.34 1.26 -15.23
C GLN A 43 -18.83 1.32 -14.92
N PRO A 44 -17.94 1.12 -15.91
CA PRO A 44 -16.52 1.27 -15.69
C PRO A 44 -16.28 2.65 -15.08
N ALA A 45 -15.49 2.69 -13.99
CA ALA A 45 -15.13 3.94 -13.34
C ALA A 45 -14.61 4.93 -14.41
N PRO A 46 -14.94 6.23 -14.32
CA PRO A 46 -14.52 7.20 -15.32
C PRO A 46 -13.01 7.18 -15.49
N ALA A 47 -12.53 6.93 -16.71
CA ALA A 47 -11.10 7.05 -17.02
C ALA A 47 -10.67 8.53 -16.98
N LEU A 48 -9.43 8.78 -16.55
CA LEU A 48 -8.86 10.14 -16.56
C LEU A 48 -8.83 10.71 -17.98
N SER A 49 -9.12 12.00 -18.13
CA SER A 49 -8.93 12.71 -19.40
C SER A 49 -7.44 12.83 -19.75
N ALA A 50 -7.12 13.07 -21.02
CA ALA A 50 -5.73 13.25 -21.46
C ALA A 50 -5.01 14.40 -20.72
N ALA A 51 -5.72 15.50 -20.45
CA ALA A 51 -5.18 16.61 -19.67
C ALA A 51 -4.87 16.23 -18.21
N GLN A 52 -5.75 15.42 -17.59
CA GLN A 52 -5.52 14.91 -16.24
C GLN A 52 -4.33 13.94 -16.20
N GLN A 53 -4.22 13.06 -17.19
CA GLN A 53 -3.09 12.13 -17.32
C GLN A 53 -1.76 12.89 -17.48
N ALA A 54 -1.73 13.92 -18.33
CA ALA A 54 -0.55 14.76 -18.51
C ALA A 54 -0.13 15.47 -17.22
N GLN A 55 -1.10 15.97 -16.43
CA GLN A 55 -0.81 16.61 -15.15
C GLN A 55 -0.25 15.62 -14.12
N VAL A 56 -0.78 14.39 -14.07
CA VAL A 56 -0.25 13.33 -13.20
C VAL A 56 1.17 12.96 -13.60
N ALA A 57 1.43 12.78 -14.90
CA ALA A 57 2.77 12.47 -15.41
C ALA A 57 3.77 13.59 -15.09
N LYS A 58 3.37 14.86 -15.23
CA LYS A 58 4.20 16.00 -14.82
C LYS A 58 4.56 15.94 -13.33
N GLN A 59 3.56 15.69 -12.48
CA GLN A 59 3.78 15.54 -11.05
C GLN A 59 4.70 14.35 -10.73
N ASP A 60 4.60 13.22 -11.46
CA ASP A 60 5.49 12.07 -11.27
C ASP A 60 6.96 12.45 -11.50
N VAL A 61 7.22 13.23 -12.55
CA VAL A 61 8.57 13.75 -12.82
C VAL A 61 9.03 14.66 -11.69
N GLU A 62 8.21 15.62 -11.26
CA GLU A 62 8.54 16.55 -10.18
C GLU A 62 8.84 15.83 -8.86
N MET A 63 8.01 14.85 -8.49
CA MET A 63 8.16 14.07 -7.27
C MET A 63 9.37 13.13 -7.35
N THR A 64 9.65 12.54 -8.51
CA THR A 64 10.86 11.74 -8.71
C THR A 64 12.12 12.57 -8.56
N GLN A 65 12.14 13.79 -9.12
CA GLN A 65 13.27 14.72 -8.97
C GLN A 65 13.43 15.20 -7.52
N ALA A 66 12.33 15.46 -6.81
CA ALA A 66 12.37 15.77 -5.39
C ALA A 66 12.95 14.61 -4.56
N ALA A 67 12.51 13.39 -4.83
CA ALA A 67 13.02 12.19 -4.17
C ALA A 67 14.51 11.97 -4.44
N LEU A 68 14.97 12.23 -5.67
CA LEU A 68 16.40 12.13 -6.01
C LEU A 68 17.24 13.14 -5.22
N ARG A 69 16.77 14.39 -5.06
CA ARG A 69 17.46 15.40 -4.24
C ARG A 69 17.53 14.98 -2.77
N VAL A 70 16.44 14.43 -2.23
CA VAL A 70 16.41 13.87 -0.87
C VAL A 70 17.44 12.74 -0.73
N ALA A 71 17.46 11.81 -1.68
CA ALA A 71 18.40 10.69 -1.69
C ALA A 71 19.86 11.17 -1.76
N GLN A 72 20.15 12.18 -2.58
CA GLN A 72 21.46 12.83 -2.67
C GLN A 72 21.86 13.53 -1.37
N MET A 73 20.91 14.16 -0.65
CA MET A 73 21.20 14.73 0.67
C MET A 73 21.59 13.64 1.67
N VAL A 74 20.92 12.49 1.63
CA VAL A 74 21.30 11.33 2.46
C VAL A 74 22.69 10.81 2.07
N ASP A 75 22.98 10.69 0.77
CA ASP A 75 24.30 10.29 0.27
C ASP A 75 25.41 11.25 0.75
N ALA A 76 25.09 12.54 0.87
CA ALA A 76 25.97 13.58 1.39
C ALA A 76 25.99 13.70 2.93
N ASN A 77 25.45 12.73 3.66
CA ASN A 77 25.34 12.74 5.13
C ASN A 77 24.55 13.93 5.72
N LYS A 78 23.62 14.53 4.94
CA LYS A 78 22.78 15.67 5.35
C LYS A 78 21.42 15.24 5.90
N ALA A 79 21.35 14.09 6.57
CA ALA A 79 20.12 13.55 7.15
C ALA A 79 19.47 14.52 8.15
N ALA A 80 20.30 15.25 8.91
CA ALA A 80 19.85 16.20 9.90
C ALA A 80 19.08 17.38 9.26
N SER A 81 19.66 17.97 8.21
CA SER A 81 19.00 19.03 7.42
C SER A 81 17.76 18.54 6.69
N LEU A 82 17.76 17.28 6.24
CA LEU A 82 16.58 16.65 5.65
C LEU A 82 15.42 16.60 6.67
N TRP A 83 15.71 16.19 7.91
CA TRP A 83 14.72 16.19 8.99
C TRP A 83 14.24 17.61 9.31
N ASP A 84 15.12 18.61 9.28
CA ASP A 84 14.76 20.01 9.57
C ASP A 84 13.71 20.56 8.57
N GLY A 85 13.68 20.05 7.34
CA GLY A 85 12.65 20.37 6.32
C GLY A 85 11.48 19.38 6.24
N ALA A 86 11.42 18.36 7.11
CA ALA A 86 10.38 17.33 7.07
C ALA A 86 9.00 17.85 7.47
N SER A 87 7.96 17.08 7.11
CA SER A 87 6.57 17.30 7.50
C SER A 87 6.45 17.47 9.01
N SER A 88 5.60 18.40 9.45
CA SER A 88 5.30 18.60 10.87
C SER A 88 4.82 17.30 11.53
N VAL A 89 3.99 16.52 10.81
CA VAL A 89 3.46 15.22 11.26
C VAL A 89 4.56 14.15 11.36
N ALA A 90 5.57 14.19 10.50
CA ALA A 90 6.70 13.28 10.62
C ALA A 90 7.58 13.60 11.85
N LYS A 91 7.76 14.90 12.13
CA LYS A 91 8.54 15.38 13.28
C LYS A 91 7.89 15.06 14.63
N THR A 92 6.57 14.91 14.69
CA THR A 92 5.89 14.44 15.91
C THR A 92 6.05 12.92 16.10
N ALA A 93 6.16 12.16 15.01
CA ALA A 93 6.30 10.71 15.06
C ALA A 93 7.74 10.25 15.37
N VAL A 94 8.76 10.93 14.84
CA VAL A 94 10.17 10.53 15.00
C VAL A 94 11.06 11.71 15.39
N LYS A 95 11.77 11.56 16.50
CA LYS A 95 12.77 12.54 16.98
C LYS A 95 13.93 12.64 15.98
N ARG A 96 14.45 13.86 15.80
CA ARG A 96 15.57 14.16 14.89
C ARG A 96 16.76 13.23 15.05
N ASP A 97 17.27 13.08 16.27
CA ASP A 97 18.46 12.27 16.53
C ASP A 97 18.23 10.79 16.25
N ALA A 98 17.02 10.28 16.53
CA ALA A 98 16.64 8.92 16.20
C ALA A 98 16.61 8.69 14.68
N PHE A 99 16.06 9.64 13.92
CA PHE A 99 16.07 9.59 12.45
C PHE A 99 17.50 9.58 11.89
N VAL A 100 18.36 10.47 12.36
CA VAL A 100 19.77 10.56 11.92
C VAL A 100 20.53 9.29 12.29
N ALA A 101 20.40 8.81 13.52
CA ALA A 101 21.09 7.61 14.00
C ALA A 101 20.64 6.35 13.25
N GLN A 102 19.34 6.18 13.02
CA GLN A 102 18.81 5.05 12.24
C GLN A 102 19.43 5.04 10.84
N LEU A 103 19.39 6.17 10.15
CA LEU A 103 19.87 6.25 8.77
C LEU A 103 21.39 6.05 8.67
N ALA A 104 22.15 6.59 9.63
CA ALA A 104 23.59 6.34 9.73
C ALA A 104 23.86 4.84 9.94
N GLY A 105 23.16 4.18 10.86
CA GLY A 105 23.30 2.75 11.11
C GLY A 105 22.98 1.89 9.89
N GLU A 106 21.91 2.22 9.15
CA GLU A 106 21.57 1.54 7.90
C GLU A 106 22.66 1.71 6.84
N ARG A 107 23.19 2.93 6.68
CA ARG A 107 24.26 3.22 5.71
C ARG A 107 25.58 2.54 6.07
N THR A 108 25.96 2.50 7.35
CA THR A 108 27.12 1.73 7.81
C THR A 108 26.98 0.25 7.51
N ARG A 109 25.79 -0.32 7.78
CA ARG A 109 25.52 -1.74 7.52
C ARG A 109 25.56 -2.07 6.02
N LEU A 110 24.91 -1.25 5.19
CA LEU A 110 24.79 -1.48 3.76
C LEU A 110 26.07 -1.15 2.97
N GLY A 111 26.93 -0.27 3.50
CA GLY A 111 28.16 0.16 2.85
C GLY A 111 27.95 1.26 1.81
N ALA A 112 28.99 1.53 1.02
CA ALA A 112 28.95 2.58 -0.01
C ALA A 112 27.85 2.31 -1.06
N MET A 113 27.17 3.38 -1.50
CA MET A 113 26.25 3.28 -2.63
C MET A 113 27.03 3.07 -3.92
N VAL A 114 26.70 2.01 -4.66
CA VAL A 114 27.31 1.69 -5.96
C VAL A 114 26.52 2.32 -7.10
N GLY A 115 25.20 2.36 -6.98
CA GLY A 115 24.34 2.98 -7.98
C GLY A 115 22.87 2.96 -7.60
N ARG A 116 22.10 3.87 -8.20
CA ARG A 116 20.66 4.05 -7.99
C ARG A 116 19.96 3.94 -9.34
N GLY A 117 18.95 3.06 -9.43
CA GLY A 117 18.13 2.90 -10.63
C GLY A 117 17.05 3.97 -10.77
N GLN A 118 16.14 3.78 -11.72
CA GLN A 118 15.04 4.71 -11.96
C GLN A 118 14.03 4.70 -10.80
N GLY A 119 13.48 5.88 -10.49
CA GLY A 119 12.44 6.04 -9.49
C GLY A 119 11.07 5.59 -10.02
N SER A 120 10.29 4.96 -9.15
CA SER A 120 8.88 4.62 -9.40
C SER A 120 8.00 5.33 -8.38
N VAL A 121 6.98 6.04 -8.88
CA VAL A 121 6.06 6.84 -8.08
C VAL A 121 4.81 6.02 -7.76
N THR A 122 4.40 6.03 -6.50
CA THR A 122 3.13 5.46 -6.03
C THR A 122 2.42 6.46 -5.14
N ARG A 123 1.09 6.42 -5.12
CA ARG A 123 0.25 7.32 -4.33
C ARG A 123 -0.65 6.52 -3.43
N VAL A 124 -0.81 6.99 -2.20
CA VAL A 124 -1.71 6.36 -1.21
C VAL A 124 -2.37 7.43 -0.37
N LYS A 125 -3.66 7.22 -0.06
CA LYS A 125 -4.41 8.00 0.91
C LYS A 125 -4.62 7.13 2.14
N TYR A 126 -4.14 7.59 3.29
CA TYR A 126 -4.45 6.97 4.57
C TYR A 126 -5.59 7.74 5.24
N GLY A 127 -6.54 6.99 5.81
CA GLY A 127 -7.64 7.53 6.61
C GLY A 127 -7.38 7.41 8.12
N PRO A 128 -8.33 7.87 8.95
CA PRO A 128 -8.26 7.76 10.41
C PRO A 128 -8.04 6.31 10.87
N GLY A 129 -7.25 6.12 11.92
CA GLY A 129 -6.98 4.80 12.53
C GLY A 129 -5.96 3.94 11.78
N ALA A 130 -5.39 4.41 10.67
CA ALA A 130 -4.25 3.76 10.03
C ALA A 130 -2.98 3.84 10.91
N GLN A 131 -2.05 2.89 10.72
CA GLN A 131 -0.74 2.91 11.40
C GLN A 131 0.14 4.08 10.94
N VAL A 132 -0.15 4.63 9.76
CA VAL A 132 0.49 5.81 9.20
C VAL A 132 -0.46 6.99 9.40
N PRO A 133 0.02 8.18 9.81
CA PRO A 133 -0.85 9.33 10.02
C PRO A 133 -1.72 9.65 8.80
N GLU A 134 -2.93 10.14 9.06
CA GLU A 134 -3.87 10.50 8.00
C GLU A 134 -3.24 11.49 7.01
N GLY A 135 -3.52 11.29 5.72
CA GLY A 135 -3.09 12.21 4.68
C GLY A 135 -2.94 11.58 3.32
N LEU A 136 -2.58 12.43 2.37
CA LEU A 136 -2.15 12.04 1.02
C LEU A 136 -0.65 11.88 1.01
N TYR A 137 -0.19 10.76 0.46
CA TYR A 137 1.22 10.43 0.36
C TYR A 137 1.60 10.13 -1.08
N VAL A 138 2.78 10.59 -1.44
CA VAL A 138 3.49 10.17 -2.65
C VAL A 138 4.76 9.48 -2.19
N ASN A 139 4.96 8.25 -2.65
CA ASN A 139 6.15 7.47 -2.37
C ASN A 139 6.93 7.27 -3.66
N VAL A 140 8.22 7.57 -3.62
CA VAL A 140 9.15 7.31 -4.71
C VAL A 140 10.14 6.25 -4.26
N SER A 141 10.18 5.13 -4.97
CA SER A 141 11.12 4.05 -4.68
C SER A 141 12.18 3.93 -5.76
N PHE A 142 13.43 3.79 -5.35
CA PHE A 142 14.57 3.47 -6.19
C PHE A 142 15.10 2.07 -5.87
N PRO A 143 15.45 1.25 -6.88
CA PRO A 143 16.30 0.09 -6.65
C PRO A 143 17.75 0.56 -6.53
N THR A 144 18.33 0.44 -5.33
CA THR A 144 19.66 0.98 -5.02
C THR A 144 20.62 -0.13 -4.63
N ARG A 145 21.77 -0.18 -5.29
CA ARG A 145 22.84 -1.14 -5.00
C ARG A 145 23.82 -0.54 -4.01
N PHE A 146 24.13 -1.31 -2.97
CA PHE A 146 25.13 -0.97 -1.96
C PHE A 146 26.20 -2.05 -1.91
N ALA A 147 27.42 -1.68 -1.51
CA ALA A 147 28.59 -2.56 -1.54
C ALA A 147 28.41 -3.86 -0.72
N ASN A 148 27.68 -3.80 0.40
CA ASN A 148 27.50 -4.93 1.30
C ASN A 148 26.13 -5.62 1.13
N ALA A 149 25.34 -5.21 0.13
CA ALA A 149 24.01 -5.77 -0.12
C ALA A 149 24.06 -6.73 -1.34
N PRO A 150 23.69 -8.01 -1.19
CA PRO A 150 23.76 -8.98 -2.28
C PRO A 150 22.73 -8.72 -3.39
N GLN A 151 21.66 -8.00 -3.09
CA GLN A 151 20.59 -7.63 -4.01
C GLN A 151 20.30 -6.13 -3.89
N PRO A 152 19.74 -5.49 -4.94
CA PRO A 152 19.27 -4.12 -4.83
C PRO A 152 18.30 -3.93 -3.65
N VAL A 153 18.58 -2.91 -2.85
CA VAL A 153 17.77 -2.47 -1.71
C VAL A 153 16.69 -1.54 -2.23
N ARG A 154 15.47 -1.66 -1.71
CA ARG A 154 14.41 -0.68 -1.98
C ARG A 154 14.67 0.56 -1.13
N GLU A 155 15.17 1.61 -1.77
CA GLU A 155 15.29 2.94 -1.19
C GLU A 155 13.98 3.70 -1.41
N LEU A 156 13.26 3.99 -0.34
CA LEU A 156 11.94 4.62 -0.38
C LEU A 156 12.00 6.02 0.22
N VAL A 157 11.59 7.02 -0.56
CA VAL A 157 11.32 8.38 -0.08
C VAL A 157 9.82 8.59 -0.04
N SER A 158 9.30 8.92 1.13
CA SER A 158 7.88 9.20 1.35
C SER A 158 7.67 10.70 1.53
N PHE A 159 6.72 11.26 0.80
CA PHE A 159 6.25 12.63 0.93
C PHE A 159 4.81 12.63 1.41
N ARG A 160 4.47 13.54 2.31
CA ARG A 160 3.10 13.84 2.73
C ARG A 160 2.72 15.22 2.23
N LEU A 161 1.48 15.37 1.80
CA LEU A 161 0.87 16.68 1.60
C LEU A 161 0.44 17.22 2.97
N ASP A 162 1.15 18.22 3.46
CA ASP A 162 0.80 18.89 4.71
C ASP A 162 -0.44 19.79 4.53
N GLU A 163 -0.96 20.23 5.66
CA GLU A 163 -2.18 21.02 5.77
C GLU A 163 -2.10 22.34 4.96
N ASP A 164 -0.89 22.90 4.84
CA ASP A 164 -0.57 24.08 4.04
C ASP A 164 -0.39 23.81 2.53
N LYS A 165 -0.78 22.62 2.07
CA LYS A 165 -0.70 22.16 0.68
C LYS A 165 0.72 22.04 0.12
N THR A 166 1.72 21.91 1.00
CA THR A 166 3.10 21.65 0.60
C THR A 166 3.45 20.18 0.74
N TRP A 167 4.06 19.60 -0.29
CA TRP A 167 4.65 18.26 -0.21
C TRP A 167 5.96 18.31 0.57
N ARG A 168 6.01 17.63 1.73
CA ARG A 168 7.21 17.54 2.57
C ARG A 168 7.61 16.09 2.79
N VAL A 169 8.90 15.88 3.03
CA VAL A 169 9.42 14.55 3.35
C VAL A 169 8.76 14.07 4.65
N ALA A 170 8.13 12.93 4.58
CA ALA A 170 7.48 12.26 5.69
C ALA A 170 8.29 11.04 6.19
N GLY A 171 9.19 10.53 5.37
CA GLY A 171 10.05 9.41 5.76
C GLY A 171 11.06 9.03 4.69
N TYR A 172 12.06 8.27 5.12
CA TYR A 172 13.08 7.66 4.29
C TYR A 172 13.40 6.27 4.85
N SER A 173 13.50 5.25 3.99
CA SER A 173 13.84 3.89 4.45
C SER A 173 14.65 3.10 3.42
N LEU A 174 15.54 2.23 3.92
CA LEU A 174 16.33 1.29 3.11
C LEU A 174 15.91 -0.15 3.45
N ARG A 175 15.01 -0.73 2.65
CA ARG A 175 14.51 -2.08 2.89
C ARG A 175 15.20 -3.11 1.99
N THR A 176 15.96 -4.00 2.60
CA THR A 176 16.46 -5.21 1.93
C THR A 176 15.30 -6.17 1.70
N ALA A 177 15.39 -7.00 0.65
CA ALA A 177 14.50 -8.16 0.57
C ALA A 177 14.68 -9.02 1.84
N ALA A 178 13.57 -9.54 2.37
CA ALA A 178 13.64 -10.52 3.45
C ALA A 178 14.43 -11.75 2.95
N LYS A 179 15.30 -12.28 3.81
CA LYS A 179 15.95 -13.58 3.58
C LYS A 179 14.99 -14.71 3.87
#